data_AF-A0A372NQA5-F1
#
_entry.id   AF-A0A372NQA5-F1
#
_cell.length_a   1.000
_cell.length_b   1.000
_cell.length_c   1.000
_cell.angle_alpha   90.00
_cell.angle_beta   90.00
_cell.angle_gamma   90.00
#
_symmetry.space_group_name_H-M   'P 1'
#
loop_
_entity.id
_entity.type
_entity.pdbx_description
1 polymer ?
#
loop_
_entity_poly.entity_id
_entity_poly.type
_entity_poly.pdbx_seq_one_letter_code
_entity_poly.pdbx_strand_id
1 'polypeptide(L)'
;MQPLLILNMEEFNGERLAELIFILIWNNIASDDTSAVARAVKNRFIGFRSELEFTSLCRNHNKETFSGGSLMPLRAGQATLSAPVYFTFDFHSPERYTEIYRRMAETNMSKLIYITADTEKPWKNTSFFGFDFPTPQFKCYDFQFNGFRDTSGFTEQLDFLTRHFTPRQIFQQQNPPDPETRLWCLEMLREYPVKDLLSVYLTRLIFDGFIGFSHYRGIPSDIDCIVRDSGGKLRLYEIKEKDVSKTHPKGFGIDVQRLNDCIAVGRALRLPYIYMVRHIDNQKERNFLGWRFILMEEFADKTDPENLKNGGTGMNTFGNGSNPTSMLGLEHFRIFNNQ
;
A
#
# COMPACT_ATOMS: atom_id res chain seq x y z
N MET A 1 13.83 9.81 19.97
CA MET A 1 14.81 9.14 19.07
C MET A 1 15.29 7.89 19.78
N GLN A 2 14.71 6.72 19.47
CA GLN A 2 15.29 5.44 19.85
C GLN A 2 16.47 5.14 18.92
N PRO A 3 17.54 4.48 19.41
CA PRO A 3 18.65 4.09 18.56
C PRO A 3 18.15 3.04 17.57
N LEU A 4 18.17 3.40 16.28
CA LEU A 4 18.10 2.40 15.19
C LEU A 4 19.32 1.50 15.37
N LEU A 5 19.07 0.34 15.97
CA LEU A 5 20.04 -0.72 16.17
C LEU A 5 20.71 -1.08 14.84
N ILE A 6 21.98 -1.45 14.98
CA ILE A 6 22.98 -1.75 13.96
C ILE A 6 22.45 -2.90 13.09
N LEU A 7 21.66 -2.57 12.06
CA LEU A 7 21.60 -3.39 10.87
C LEU A 7 23.04 -3.40 10.31
N ASN A 8 23.56 -4.56 9.93
CA ASN A 8 24.69 -4.61 9.00
C ASN A 8 24.16 -4.09 7.65
N MET A 9 23.99 -2.77 7.56
CA MET A 9 23.51 -2.03 6.38
C MET A 9 24.39 -2.27 5.16
N GLU A 10 25.58 -2.85 5.34
CA GLU A 10 26.48 -3.26 4.25
C GLU A 10 25.80 -4.25 3.29
N GLU A 11 24.85 -5.07 3.74
CA GLU A 11 24.08 -5.97 2.87
C GLU A 11 22.88 -5.31 2.18
N PHE A 12 22.39 -4.19 2.71
CA PHE A 12 21.21 -3.48 2.22
C PHE A 12 21.54 -2.06 1.79
N ASN A 13 21.92 -1.92 0.51
CA ASN A 13 21.93 -0.62 -0.15
C ASN A 13 20.62 -0.39 -0.92
N GLY A 14 20.35 0.87 -1.28
CA GLY A 14 19.12 1.26 -1.96
C GLY A 14 18.89 0.54 -3.29
N GLU A 15 19.96 0.24 -4.03
CA GLU A 15 19.90 -0.49 -5.31
C GLU A 15 19.46 -1.95 -5.09
N ARG A 16 20.04 -2.63 -4.10
CA ARG A 16 19.67 -4.01 -3.75
C ARG A 16 18.22 -4.09 -3.27
N LEU A 17 17.77 -3.15 -2.46
CA LEU A 17 16.37 -3.10 -2.00
C LEU A 17 15.40 -2.84 -3.16
N ALA A 18 15.72 -1.91 -4.06
CA ALA A 18 14.91 -1.66 -5.25
C ALA A 18 14.81 -2.91 -6.14
N GLU A 19 15.90 -3.66 -6.28
CA GLU A 19 15.91 -4.92 -7.03
C GLU A 19 15.00 -5.98 -6.39
N LEU A 20 15.09 -6.16 -5.06
CA LEU A 20 14.24 -7.12 -4.35
C LEU A 20 12.75 -6.73 -4.45
N ILE A 21 12.43 -5.45 -4.33
CA ILE A 21 11.06 -4.93 -4.52
C ILE A 21 10.59 -5.21 -5.96
N PHE A 22 11.44 -4.96 -6.95
CA PHE A 22 11.12 -5.20 -8.36
C PHE A 22 10.76 -6.67 -8.62
N ILE A 23 11.60 -7.60 -8.14
CA ILE A 23 11.36 -9.04 -8.33
C ILE A 23 10.04 -9.46 -7.66
N LEU A 24 9.76 -9.00 -6.43
CA LEU A 24 8.50 -9.32 -5.74
C LEU A 24 7.28 -8.85 -6.54
N ILE A 25 7.31 -7.60 -7.03
CA ILE A 25 6.18 -6.98 -7.74
C ILE A 25 5.96 -7.59 -9.11
N TRP A 26 7.03 -7.77 -9.89
CA TRP A 26 6.90 -8.35 -11.21
C TRP A 26 6.35 -9.78 -11.13
N ASN A 27 6.87 -10.59 -10.22
CA ASN A 27 6.33 -11.94 -10.03
C ASN A 27 4.85 -11.90 -9.65
N ASN A 28 4.38 -10.84 -8.96
CA ASN A 28 2.98 -10.58 -8.52
C ASN A 28 1.99 -10.02 -9.55
N ILE A 29 2.40 -9.88 -10.80
CA ILE A 29 1.48 -9.57 -11.90
C ILE A 29 1.12 -10.89 -12.60
N ALA A 30 -0.07 -11.00 -13.21
CA ALA A 30 -0.48 -12.18 -13.97
C ALA A 30 -0.87 -11.78 -15.39
N SER A 31 0.08 -11.89 -16.33
CA SER A 31 -0.16 -11.64 -17.76
C SER A 31 0.93 -12.23 -18.66
N ASP A 32 0.54 -12.74 -19.82
CA ASP A 32 1.47 -13.15 -20.88
C ASP A 32 1.89 -11.97 -21.79
N ASP A 33 1.20 -10.83 -21.68
CA ASP A 33 1.53 -9.60 -22.41
C ASP A 33 2.61 -8.80 -21.67
N THR A 34 3.84 -8.85 -22.17
CA THR A 34 5.00 -8.14 -21.60
C THR A 34 4.78 -6.63 -21.49
N SER A 35 4.01 -6.03 -22.39
CA SER A 35 3.69 -4.59 -22.33
C SER A 35 2.67 -4.28 -21.22
N ALA A 36 1.73 -5.19 -20.97
CA ALA A 36 0.83 -5.09 -19.84
C ALA A 36 1.58 -5.29 -18.50
N VAL A 37 2.49 -6.27 -18.44
CA VAL A 37 3.38 -6.49 -17.29
C VAL A 37 4.21 -5.24 -17.00
N ALA A 38 4.92 -4.72 -17.99
CA ALA A 38 5.76 -3.53 -17.84
C ALA A 38 4.97 -2.33 -17.29
N ARG A 39 3.77 -2.11 -17.81
CA ARG A 39 2.88 -1.03 -17.35
C ARG A 39 2.42 -1.24 -15.91
N ALA A 40 2.02 -2.46 -15.54
CA ALA A 40 1.59 -2.77 -14.19
C ALA A 40 2.74 -2.61 -13.18
N VAL A 41 3.96 -3.05 -13.51
CA VAL A 41 5.15 -2.83 -12.67
C VAL A 41 5.41 -1.33 -12.50
N LYS A 42 5.49 -0.57 -13.61
CA LYS A 42 5.72 0.88 -13.56
C LYS A 42 4.70 1.61 -12.69
N ASN A 43 3.42 1.25 -12.81
CA ASN A 43 2.34 1.83 -11.99
C ASN A 43 2.50 1.55 -10.49
N ARG A 44 3.00 0.37 -10.09
CA ARG A 44 3.30 0.07 -8.69
C ARG A 44 4.44 0.93 -8.15
N PHE A 45 5.51 1.09 -8.93
CA PHE A 45 6.65 1.93 -8.56
C PHE A 45 6.27 3.41 -8.45
N ILE A 46 5.40 3.91 -9.34
CA ILE A 46 4.80 5.26 -9.21
C ILE A 46 4.03 5.40 -7.89
N GLY A 47 3.28 4.37 -7.50
CA GLY A 47 2.60 4.31 -6.20
C GLY A 47 3.58 4.45 -5.04
N PHE A 48 4.62 3.62 -4.99
CA PHE A 48 5.63 3.68 -3.93
C PHE A 48 6.31 5.04 -3.85
N ARG A 49 6.69 5.62 -5.00
CA ARG A 49 7.25 6.97 -5.05
C ARG A 49 6.32 7.98 -4.38
N SER A 50 5.04 7.95 -4.73
CA SER A 50 4.04 8.89 -4.19
C SER A 50 3.88 8.75 -2.68
N GLU A 51 3.83 7.52 -2.18
CA GLU A 51 3.73 7.22 -0.74
C GLU A 51 4.99 7.65 0.03
N LEU A 52 6.17 7.38 -0.53
CA LEU A 52 7.46 7.78 0.04
C LEU A 52 7.61 9.30 0.10
N GLU A 53 7.30 10.01 -0.98
CA GLU A 53 7.33 11.47 -1.02
C GLU A 53 6.32 12.09 -0.05
N PHE A 54 5.10 11.53 0.04
CA PHE A 54 4.10 12.02 0.98
C PHE A 54 4.52 11.80 2.45
N THR A 55 5.12 10.66 2.75
CA THR A 55 5.68 10.37 4.08
C THR A 55 6.81 11.34 4.41
N SER A 56 7.69 11.62 3.45
CA SER A 56 8.75 12.63 3.57
C SER A 56 8.18 14.03 3.84
N LEU A 57 7.16 14.43 3.08
CA LEU A 57 6.44 15.69 3.28
C LEU A 57 5.87 15.78 4.70
N CYS A 58 5.19 14.74 5.18
CA CYS A 58 4.63 14.74 6.54
C CYS A 58 5.72 14.88 7.62
N ARG A 59 6.86 14.17 7.47
CA ARG A 59 8.01 14.31 8.38
C ARG A 59 8.54 15.75 8.42
N ASN A 60 8.67 16.39 7.26
CA ASN A 60 9.13 17.78 7.14
C ASN A 60 8.17 18.78 7.81
N HIS A 61 6.91 18.40 7.99
CA HIS A 61 5.89 19.18 8.71
C HIS A 61 5.64 18.71 10.14
N ASN A 62 6.54 17.91 10.72
CA ASN A 62 6.41 17.35 12.08
C ASN A 62 5.09 16.62 12.31
N LYS A 63 4.52 16.03 11.26
CA LYS A 63 3.33 15.18 11.36
C LYS A 63 3.75 13.76 11.62
N GLU A 64 3.03 13.09 12.52
CA GLU A 64 3.30 11.71 12.83
C GLU A 64 2.62 10.80 11.80
N THR A 65 3.42 9.98 11.11
CA THR A 65 2.94 9.04 10.07
C THR A 65 2.98 7.60 10.56
N PHE A 66 1.97 6.84 10.16
CA PHE A 66 1.83 5.41 10.41
C PHE A 66 1.62 4.70 9.07
N SER A 67 2.21 3.51 8.93
CA SER A 67 1.81 2.58 7.87
C SER A 67 0.31 2.27 8.01
N GLY A 68 -0.45 2.41 6.92
CA GLY A 68 -1.91 2.25 6.99
C GLY A 68 -2.37 0.79 6.94
N GLY A 69 -1.56 -0.12 6.38
CA GLY A 69 -1.83 -1.55 6.34
C GLY A 69 -2.93 -1.93 5.34
N SER A 70 -3.40 -3.16 5.45
CA SER A 70 -4.36 -3.74 4.51
C SER A 70 -5.52 -4.41 5.23
N LEU A 71 -6.73 -4.20 4.69
CA LEU A 71 -7.92 -4.95 5.02
C LEU A 71 -8.10 -6.06 3.99
N MET A 72 -7.97 -7.31 4.42
CA MET A 72 -8.03 -8.46 3.53
C MET A 72 -9.22 -9.36 3.85
N PRO A 73 -10.25 -9.38 2.98
CA PRO A 73 -11.36 -10.33 3.14
C PRO A 73 -10.88 -11.77 2.97
N LEU A 74 -11.42 -12.67 3.79
CA LEU A 74 -10.99 -14.07 3.86
C LEU A 74 -11.41 -14.91 2.65
N ARG A 75 -12.46 -14.50 1.93
CA ARG A 75 -12.98 -15.24 0.78
C ARG A 75 -12.93 -14.41 -0.50
N ALA A 76 -12.66 -15.08 -1.61
CA ALA A 76 -12.68 -14.49 -2.93
C ALA A 76 -14.03 -13.80 -3.22
N GLY A 77 -13.97 -12.61 -3.83
CA GLY A 77 -15.17 -11.83 -4.21
C GLY A 77 -15.89 -11.11 -3.07
N GLN A 78 -15.45 -11.26 -1.82
CA GLN A 78 -16.03 -10.50 -0.71
C GLN A 78 -15.61 -9.03 -0.73
N ALA A 79 -16.52 -8.15 -0.33
CA ALA A 79 -16.26 -6.73 -0.18
C ALA A 79 -15.30 -6.46 1.01
N THR A 80 -14.60 -5.33 0.96
CA THR A 80 -13.56 -4.90 1.91
C THR A 80 -13.88 -5.15 3.37
N LEU A 81 -15.08 -4.75 3.84
CA LEU A 81 -15.49 -4.86 5.24
C LEU A 81 -16.26 -6.16 5.54
N SER A 82 -16.13 -7.20 4.74
CA SER A 82 -16.79 -8.50 5.00
C SER A 82 -15.94 -9.35 5.95
N ALA A 83 -15.88 -8.94 7.21
CA ALA A 83 -15.05 -9.55 8.25
C ALA A 83 -13.58 -9.76 7.85
N PRO A 84 -12.87 -8.70 7.41
CA PRO A 84 -11.50 -8.82 6.94
C PRO A 84 -10.52 -9.10 8.08
N VAL A 85 -9.35 -9.59 7.72
CA VAL A 85 -8.16 -9.51 8.57
C VAL A 85 -7.49 -8.18 8.28
N TYR A 86 -7.33 -7.34 9.30
CA TYR A 86 -6.52 -6.13 9.19
C TYR A 86 -5.10 -6.42 9.66
N PHE A 87 -4.12 -5.95 8.89
CA PHE A 87 -2.74 -6.05 9.30
C PHE A 87 -1.86 -4.90 8.83
N THR A 88 -0.89 -4.55 9.67
CA THR A 88 0.12 -3.51 9.39
C THR A 88 1.51 -4.04 9.65
N PHE A 89 2.47 -3.55 8.87
CA PHE A 89 3.90 -3.68 9.17
C PHE A 89 4.48 -2.30 9.53
N ASP A 90 5.21 -2.21 10.63
CA ASP A 90 6.03 -1.04 10.99
C ASP A 90 7.20 -1.47 11.93
N PHE A 91 8.32 -0.77 11.87
CA PHE A 91 9.48 -0.96 12.74
C PHE A 91 9.29 -0.41 14.16
N HIS A 92 8.29 0.45 14.38
CA HIS A 92 8.00 1.01 15.70
C HIS A 92 7.31 -0.03 16.60
N SER A 93 7.20 0.32 17.88
CA SER A 93 6.47 -0.48 18.87
C SER A 93 4.97 -0.56 18.53
N PRO A 94 4.32 -1.74 18.68
CA PRO A 94 2.88 -1.88 18.44
C PRO A 94 2.03 -0.93 19.28
N GLU A 95 2.47 -0.55 20.48
CA GLU A 95 1.75 0.35 21.39
C GLU A 95 1.43 1.71 20.74
N ARG A 96 2.27 2.17 19.81
CA ARG A 96 2.05 3.39 19.03
C ARG A 96 0.75 3.33 18.22
N TYR A 97 0.34 2.13 17.82
CA TYR A 97 -0.86 1.84 17.05
C TYR A 97 -2.12 1.56 17.89
N THR A 98 -2.05 1.63 19.21
CA THR A 98 -3.16 1.27 20.12
C THR A 98 -4.47 1.98 19.78
N GLU A 99 -4.43 3.28 19.48
CA GLU A 99 -5.64 4.02 19.12
C GLU A 99 -6.23 3.55 17.79
N ILE A 100 -5.39 3.32 16.77
CA ILE A 100 -5.81 2.85 15.45
C ILE A 100 -6.46 1.47 15.59
N TYR A 101 -5.80 0.55 16.29
CA TYR A 101 -6.28 -0.82 16.46
C TYR A 101 -7.53 -0.90 17.35
N ARG A 102 -7.68 -0.01 18.34
CA ARG A 102 -8.93 0.09 19.11
C ARG A 102 -10.11 0.47 18.22
N ARG A 103 -9.93 1.46 17.33
CA ARG A 103 -10.97 1.84 16.35
C ARG A 103 -11.27 0.71 15.37
N MET A 104 -10.25 -0.02 14.92
CA MET A 104 -10.44 -1.20 14.06
C MET A 104 -11.21 -2.30 14.79
N ALA A 105 -10.94 -2.53 16.08
CA ALA A 105 -11.62 -3.53 16.91
C ALA A 105 -13.11 -3.21 17.17
N GLU A 106 -13.53 -1.95 17.04
CA GLU A 106 -14.93 -1.54 17.10
C GLU A 106 -15.69 -1.86 15.79
N THR A 107 -15.00 -2.38 14.77
CA THR A 107 -15.60 -2.81 13.50
C THR A 107 -15.65 -4.34 13.42
N ASN A 108 -16.20 -4.90 12.34
CA ASN A 108 -16.43 -6.34 12.21
C ASN A 108 -15.18 -7.16 11.82
N MET A 109 -13.98 -6.74 12.20
CA MET A 109 -12.71 -7.38 11.84
C MET A 109 -12.64 -8.82 12.36
N SER A 110 -12.20 -9.77 11.52
CA SER A 110 -11.93 -11.14 11.95
C SER A 110 -10.69 -11.23 12.83
N LYS A 111 -9.63 -10.49 12.45
CA LYS A 111 -8.35 -10.43 13.15
C LYS A 111 -7.67 -9.08 12.95
N LEU A 112 -6.84 -8.72 13.92
CA LEU A 112 -6.08 -7.49 13.97
C LEU A 112 -4.63 -7.83 14.27
N ILE A 113 -3.80 -7.88 13.23
CA ILE A 113 -2.43 -8.40 13.33
C ILE A 113 -1.43 -7.27 13.13
N TYR A 114 -0.57 -7.00 14.09
CA TYR A 114 0.56 -6.09 13.92
C TYR A 114 1.83 -6.90 13.69
N ILE A 115 2.63 -6.49 12.71
CA ILE A 115 3.86 -7.17 12.31
C ILE A 115 5.03 -6.19 12.44
N THR A 116 6.13 -6.65 13.01
CA THR A 116 7.41 -5.94 13.00
C THR A 116 8.55 -6.90 12.73
N ALA A 117 9.74 -6.38 12.44
CA ALA A 117 10.94 -7.18 12.19
C ALA A 117 11.89 -7.15 13.39
N ASP A 118 12.38 -8.32 13.78
CA ASP A 118 13.44 -8.49 14.77
C ASP A 118 14.80 -8.25 14.11
N THR A 119 15.20 -6.98 13.99
CA THR A 119 16.42 -6.58 13.28
C THR A 119 17.71 -6.98 14.00
N GLU A 120 17.63 -7.44 15.24
CA GLU A 120 18.76 -7.89 16.05
C GLU A 120 19.19 -9.31 15.72
N LYS A 121 18.32 -10.09 15.06
CA LYS A 121 18.61 -11.49 14.72
C LYS A 121 19.14 -11.61 13.30
N PRO A 122 19.95 -12.66 13.02
CA PRO A 122 20.40 -12.95 11.67
C PRO A 122 19.22 -13.12 10.73
N TRP A 123 19.31 -12.49 9.57
CA TRP A 123 18.35 -12.67 8.49
C TRP A 123 18.60 -14.02 7.84
N LYS A 124 17.53 -14.67 7.38
CA LYS A 124 17.59 -15.95 6.68
C LYS A 124 17.12 -15.76 5.25
N ASN A 125 17.69 -16.49 4.31
CA ASN A 125 17.15 -16.52 2.96
C ASN A 125 15.90 -17.40 2.92
N THR A 126 14.82 -16.83 2.40
CA THR A 126 13.58 -17.56 2.10
C THR A 126 13.36 -17.51 0.59
N SER A 127 13.16 -18.66 -0.02
CA SER A 127 13.03 -18.75 -1.48
C SER A 127 11.59 -18.54 -1.92
N PHE A 128 11.36 -17.57 -2.81
CA PHE A 128 10.09 -17.34 -3.48
C PHE A 128 10.32 -17.29 -4.99
N PHE A 129 9.50 -17.99 -5.77
CA PHE A 129 9.56 -17.95 -7.24
C PHE A 129 10.94 -18.33 -7.83
N GLY A 130 11.74 -19.12 -7.10
CA GLY A 130 13.11 -19.47 -7.50
C GLY A 130 14.18 -18.41 -7.18
N PHE A 131 13.82 -17.35 -6.44
CA PHE A 131 14.73 -16.33 -5.96
C PHE A 131 14.84 -16.37 -4.44
N ASP A 132 16.04 -16.11 -3.92
CA ASP A 132 16.28 -16.02 -2.48
C ASP A 132 16.11 -14.58 -1.98
N PHE A 133 15.28 -14.43 -0.96
CA PHE A 133 14.98 -13.15 -0.33
C PHE A 133 15.49 -13.12 1.11
N PRO A 134 16.29 -12.10 1.48
CA PRO A 134 16.73 -11.95 2.85
C PRO A 134 15.52 -11.58 3.72
N THR A 135 15.20 -12.46 4.66
CA THR A 135 13.98 -12.41 5.46
C THR A 135 14.36 -12.30 6.94
N PRO A 136 13.90 -11.25 7.65
CA PRO A 136 14.15 -11.14 9.08
C PRO A 136 13.26 -12.13 9.83
N GLN A 137 13.56 -12.37 11.11
CA GLN A 137 12.55 -12.94 11.99
C GLN A 137 11.44 -11.90 12.21
N PHE A 138 10.20 -12.24 11.88
CA PHE A 138 9.06 -11.36 12.14
C PHE A 138 8.50 -11.57 13.55
N LYS A 139 8.12 -10.50 14.23
CA LYS A 139 7.32 -10.54 15.45
C LYS A 139 5.89 -10.15 15.10
N CYS A 140 4.94 -11.00 15.45
CA CYS A 140 3.51 -10.79 15.20
C CYS A 140 2.79 -10.58 16.54
N TYR A 141 1.82 -9.67 16.54
CA TYR A 141 0.99 -9.37 17.69
C TYR A 141 -0.49 -9.41 17.29
N ASP A 142 -1.30 -10.12 18.06
CA ASP A 142 -2.76 -10.12 17.93
C ASP A 142 -3.32 -9.03 18.86
N PHE A 143 -4.07 -8.09 18.32
CA PHE A 143 -4.71 -7.07 19.15
C PHE A 143 -6.03 -7.61 19.71
N GLN A 144 -6.13 -7.59 21.04
CA GLN A 144 -7.32 -8.01 21.78
C GLN A 144 -7.83 -6.83 22.61
N PHE A 145 -8.95 -7.00 23.32
CA PHE A 145 -9.58 -5.93 24.11
C PHE A 145 -8.60 -5.24 25.09
N ASN A 146 -7.62 -5.98 25.61
CA ASN A 146 -6.62 -5.50 26.57
C ASN A 146 -5.30 -5.02 25.93
N GLY A 147 -5.23 -4.91 24.60
CA GLY A 147 -4.04 -4.46 23.86
C GLY A 147 -3.39 -5.55 23.03
N PHE A 148 -2.14 -5.30 22.64
CA PHE A 148 -1.35 -6.21 21.81
C PHE A 148 -0.85 -7.40 22.61
N ARG A 149 -1.12 -8.60 22.12
CA ARG A 149 -0.60 -9.85 22.66
C ARG A 149 0.44 -10.42 21.70
N ASP A 150 1.65 -10.59 22.19
CA ASP A 150 2.71 -11.27 21.44
C ASP A 150 2.28 -12.70 21.11
N THR A 151 2.44 -13.07 19.83
CA THR A 151 2.10 -14.38 19.30
C THR A 151 3.36 -15.22 19.01
N SER A 152 4.52 -14.84 19.53
CA SER A 152 5.81 -15.53 19.37
C SER A 152 5.81 -17.01 19.79
N GLY A 153 4.78 -17.49 20.48
CA GLY A 153 4.57 -18.91 20.80
C GLY A 153 4.06 -19.79 19.64
N PHE A 154 3.74 -19.25 18.46
CA PHE A 154 3.49 -20.08 17.28
C PHE A 154 4.82 -20.47 16.63
N THR A 155 5.03 -21.76 16.41
CA THR A 155 6.30 -22.37 15.93
C THR A 155 6.81 -21.79 14.63
N GLU A 156 5.95 -21.18 13.81
CA GLU A 156 6.31 -20.38 12.64
C GLU A 156 5.45 -19.08 12.64
N GLN A 157 6.07 -17.93 12.89
CA GLN A 157 5.36 -16.66 13.13
C GLN A 157 4.54 -16.15 11.93
N LEU A 158 4.84 -16.65 10.73
CA LEU A 158 4.11 -16.38 9.49
C LEU A 158 2.94 -17.34 9.25
N ASP A 159 2.97 -18.57 9.80
CA ASP A 159 1.79 -19.45 9.79
C ASP A 159 0.60 -18.81 10.51
N PHE A 160 0.88 -18.02 11.55
CA PHE A 160 -0.16 -17.25 12.24
C PHE A 160 -0.88 -16.28 11.29
N LEU A 161 -0.16 -15.67 10.36
CA LEU A 161 -0.70 -14.75 9.35
C LEU A 161 -1.46 -15.52 8.26
N THR A 162 -0.85 -16.59 7.73
CA THR A 162 -1.32 -17.28 6.52
C THR A 162 -2.41 -18.31 6.78
N ARG A 163 -2.50 -18.89 7.99
CA ARG A 163 -3.54 -19.89 8.38
C ARG A 163 -4.97 -19.40 8.21
N HIS A 164 -5.15 -18.08 8.09
CA HIS A 164 -6.45 -17.46 7.88
C HIS A 164 -6.91 -17.55 6.41
N PHE A 165 -6.00 -17.81 5.48
CA PHE A 165 -6.27 -17.83 4.05
C PHE A 165 -6.20 -19.26 3.49
N THR A 166 -6.95 -19.54 2.44
CA THR A 166 -6.91 -20.85 1.78
C THR A 166 -5.71 -20.92 0.84
N PRO A 167 -4.82 -21.93 0.94
CA PRO A 167 -3.69 -22.06 0.02
C PRO A 167 -4.13 -22.17 -1.45
N ARG A 168 -3.31 -21.63 -2.36
CA ARG A 168 -3.51 -21.67 -3.82
C ARG A 168 -2.28 -22.27 -4.49
N GLN A 169 -2.51 -23.04 -5.55
CA GLN A 169 -1.42 -23.54 -6.39
C GLN A 169 -0.73 -22.37 -7.10
N ILE A 170 0.57 -22.25 -6.89
CA ILE A 170 1.40 -21.21 -7.51
C ILE A 170 1.58 -21.58 -8.99
N PHE A 171 1.08 -20.73 -9.88
CA PHE A 171 1.41 -20.82 -11.31
C PHE A 171 2.72 -20.05 -11.52
N GLN A 172 3.78 -20.77 -11.87
CA GLN A 172 5.08 -20.17 -12.19
C GLN A 172 5.23 -19.92 -13.69
N GLN A 173 6.05 -18.90 -13.97
CA GLN A 173 6.56 -18.41 -15.25
C GLN A 173 5.72 -17.33 -15.93
N GLN A 174 6.23 -16.11 -15.81
CA GLN A 174 5.89 -14.99 -16.69
C GLN A 174 7.18 -14.47 -17.32
N ASN A 175 7.04 -13.84 -18.48
CA ASN A 175 8.15 -13.18 -19.11
C ASN A 175 8.56 -11.97 -18.25
N PRO A 176 9.87 -11.78 -17.98
CA PRO A 176 10.34 -10.53 -17.38
C PRO A 176 9.92 -9.34 -18.22
N PRO A 177 9.57 -8.20 -17.60
CA PRO A 177 9.47 -6.98 -18.35
C PRO A 177 10.83 -6.67 -18.97
N ASP A 178 10.82 -5.84 -20.00
CA ASP A 178 12.03 -5.47 -20.71
C ASP A 178 13.08 -4.80 -19.79
N PRO A 179 14.38 -4.87 -20.14
CA PRO A 179 15.45 -4.29 -19.33
C PRO A 179 15.32 -2.78 -19.06
N GLU A 180 14.72 -2.02 -19.97
CA GLU A 180 14.50 -0.57 -19.81
C GLU A 180 13.46 -0.31 -18.71
N THR A 181 12.37 -1.08 -18.68
CA THR A 181 11.40 -1.04 -17.59
C THR A 181 12.03 -1.37 -16.24
N ARG A 182 12.89 -2.39 -16.17
CA ARG A 182 13.63 -2.71 -14.93
C ARG A 182 14.50 -1.52 -14.49
N LEU A 183 15.35 -1.01 -15.38
CA LEU A 183 16.25 0.10 -15.04
C LEU A 183 15.48 1.32 -14.55
N TRP A 184 14.41 1.70 -15.26
CA TRP A 184 13.55 2.82 -14.87
C TRP A 184 12.96 2.66 -13.45
N CYS A 185 12.54 1.45 -13.09
CA CYS A 185 12.01 1.16 -11.76
C CYS A 185 13.10 1.28 -10.67
N LEU A 186 14.31 0.80 -10.94
CA LEU A 186 15.44 0.89 -10.01
C LEU A 186 15.86 2.35 -9.79
N GLU A 187 15.98 3.12 -10.87
CA GLU A 187 16.31 4.55 -10.82
C GLU A 187 15.27 5.35 -10.02
N MET A 188 13.98 5.02 -10.19
CA MET A 188 12.90 5.68 -9.46
C MET A 188 13.02 5.58 -7.93
N LEU A 189 13.53 4.47 -7.42
CA LEU A 189 13.65 4.26 -5.97
C LEU A 189 15.05 4.59 -5.41
N ARG A 190 16.05 4.79 -6.27
CA ARG A 190 17.47 4.87 -5.89
C ARG A 190 17.79 5.98 -4.90
N GLU A 191 17.09 7.10 -4.98
CA GLU A 191 17.38 8.30 -4.18
C GLU A 191 16.71 8.29 -2.79
N TYR A 192 15.84 7.32 -2.52
CA TYR A 192 15.13 7.27 -1.23
C TYR A 192 16.03 6.71 -0.11
N PRO A 193 15.85 7.18 1.13
CA PRO A 193 16.58 6.64 2.27
C PRO A 193 16.41 5.13 2.39
N VAL A 194 17.51 4.40 2.64
CA VAL A 194 17.53 2.94 2.80
C VAL A 194 16.47 2.46 3.80
N LYS A 195 16.28 3.20 4.91
CA LYS A 195 15.26 2.88 5.92
C LYS A 195 13.85 2.85 5.34
N ASP A 196 13.51 3.79 4.48
CA ASP A 196 12.16 3.89 3.90
C ASP A 196 11.97 2.80 2.85
N LEU A 197 13.00 2.52 2.03
CA LEU A 197 13.00 1.41 1.07
C LEU A 197 12.91 0.04 1.75
N LEU A 198 13.57 -0.13 2.90
CA LEU A 198 13.50 -1.36 3.69
C LEU A 198 12.07 -1.61 4.19
N SER A 199 11.35 -0.55 4.58
CA SER A 199 9.95 -0.64 4.96
C SER A 199 9.06 -1.08 3.80
N VAL A 200 9.28 -0.51 2.59
CA VAL A 200 8.57 -0.95 1.38
C VAL A 200 8.88 -2.41 1.09
N TYR A 201 10.16 -2.78 1.08
CA TYR A 201 10.60 -4.14 0.84
C TYR A 201 9.93 -5.16 1.77
N LEU A 202 10.00 -4.96 3.09
CA LEU A 202 9.43 -5.91 4.04
C LEU A 202 7.91 -5.98 3.96
N THR A 203 7.26 -4.85 3.69
CA THR A 203 5.83 -4.81 3.40
C THR A 203 5.53 -5.71 2.20
N ARG A 204 6.20 -5.49 1.06
CA ARG A 204 6.02 -6.31 -0.15
C ARG A 204 6.39 -7.77 0.08
N LEU A 205 7.43 -8.07 0.86
CA LEU A 205 7.81 -9.44 1.20
C LEU A 205 6.65 -10.18 1.90
N ILE A 206 5.98 -9.53 2.84
CA ILE A 206 4.79 -10.07 3.52
C ILE A 206 3.62 -10.22 2.52
N PHE A 207 3.29 -9.16 1.79
CA PHE A 207 2.07 -9.09 0.97
C PHE A 207 2.13 -9.87 -0.35
N ASP A 208 3.28 -9.83 -1.00
CA ASP A 208 3.54 -10.33 -2.35
C ASP A 208 4.35 -11.64 -2.30
N GLY A 209 5.24 -11.81 -1.30
CA GLY A 209 5.97 -13.06 -1.07
C GLY A 209 5.16 -14.09 -0.28
N PHE A 210 4.84 -13.79 0.97
CA PHE A 210 4.22 -14.75 1.89
C PHE A 210 2.72 -14.97 1.66
N ILE A 211 1.95 -13.90 1.47
CA ILE A 211 0.50 -13.99 1.23
C ILE A 211 0.18 -14.17 -0.26
N GLY A 212 0.81 -13.36 -1.12
CA GLY A 212 0.64 -13.22 -2.58
C GLY A 212 -0.16 -14.30 -3.30
N PHE A 213 0.48 -15.04 -4.22
CA PHE A 213 -0.17 -16.13 -4.96
C PHE A 213 -0.28 -17.44 -4.21
N SER A 214 0.34 -17.53 -3.04
CA SER A 214 0.29 -18.73 -2.20
C SER A 214 -1.10 -18.92 -1.60
N HIS A 215 -1.97 -17.90 -1.59
CA HIS A 215 -3.29 -17.98 -0.97
C HIS A 215 -4.41 -17.32 -1.79
N TYR A 216 -5.64 -17.85 -1.66
CA TYR A 216 -6.87 -17.19 -2.07
C TYR A 216 -7.22 -16.07 -1.07
N ARG A 217 -7.56 -14.91 -1.61
CA ARG A 217 -8.00 -13.73 -0.86
C ARG A 217 -9.10 -12.99 -1.61
N GLY A 218 -9.91 -12.22 -0.89
CA GLY A 218 -10.81 -11.23 -1.50
C GLY A 218 -10.04 -10.09 -2.15
N ILE A 219 -10.76 -9.06 -2.62
CA ILE A 219 -10.12 -7.84 -3.12
C ILE A 219 -9.63 -7.06 -1.89
N PRO A 220 -8.31 -6.93 -1.66
CA PRO A 220 -7.82 -6.20 -0.52
C PRO A 220 -8.12 -4.70 -0.70
N SER A 221 -8.41 -4.03 0.42
CA SER A 221 -8.41 -2.57 0.46
C SER A 221 -7.29 -2.12 1.37
N ASP A 222 -6.33 -1.43 0.77
CA ASP A 222 -5.20 -0.88 1.49
C ASP A 222 -5.57 0.48 2.07
N ILE A 223 -4.93 0.87 3.17
CA ILE A 223 -4.83 2.27 3.60
C ILE A 223 -3.39 2.67 3.33
N ASP A 224 -3.16 3.60 2.40
CA ASP A 224 -1.80 3.93 1.96
C ASP A 224 -1.00 4.56 3.12
N CYS A 225 -1.63 5.47 3.87
CA CYS A 225 -1.00 6.09 5.04
C CYS A 225 -2.05 6.53 6.08
N ILE A 226 -1.67 6.52 7.36
CA ILE A 226 -2.42 7.17 8.43
C ILE A 226 -1.55 8.30 9.01
N VAL A 227 -2.13 9.48 9.21
CA VAL A 227 -1.41 10.64 9.74
C VAL A 227 -2.12 11.17 10.97
N ARG A 228 -1.37 11.40 12.04
CA ARG A 228 -1.81 12.20 13.20
C ARG A 228 -1.30 13.63 13.01
N ASP A 229 -2.21 14.59 13.01
CA ASP A 229 -1.84 16.00 12.94
C ASP A 229 -1.32 16.55 14.27
N SER A 230 -0.87 17.81 14.25
CA SER A 230 -0.42 18.54 15.44
C SER A 230 -1.50 18.70 16.52
N GLY A 231 -2.78 18.59 16.15
CA GLY A 231 -3.92 18.57 17.07
C GLY A 231 -4.25 17.17 17.62
N GLY A 232 -3.43 16.16 17.31
CA GLY A 232 -3.61 14.79 17.76
C GLY A 232 -4.67 13.99 16.98
N LYS A 233 -5.28 14.56 15.93
CA LYS A 233 -6.36 13.93 15.17
C LYS A 233 -5.79 13.02 14.08
N LEU A 234 -6.27 11.78 14.07
CA LEU A 234 -5.95 10.79 13.03
C LEU A 234 -6.76 11.02 11.75
N ARG A 235 -6.13 10.80 10.61
CA ARG A 235 -6.76 10.78 9.28
C ARG A 235 -6.17 9.67 8.43
N LEU A 236 -7.00 9.09 7.56
CA LEU A 236 -6.63 8.05 6.61
C LEU A 236 -6.36 8.69 5.25
N TYR A 237 -5.40 8.16 4.49
CA TYR A 237 -5.00 8.72 3.20
C TYR A 237 -4.99 7.64 2.12
N GLU A 238 -5.58 7.98 0.97
CA GLU A 238 -5.37 7.34 -0.32
C GLU A 238 -4.44 8.25 -1.11
N ILE A 239 -3.27 7.77 -1.47
CA ILE A 239 -2.23 8.56 -2.13
C ILE A 239 -2.14 8.09 -3.59
N LYS A 240 -2.21 9.03 -4.52
CA LYS A 240 -2.06 8.76 -5.95
C LYS A 240 -1.23 9.83 -6.62
N GLU A 241 -0.59 9.48 -7.72
CA GLU A 241 0.04 10.44 -8.63
C GLU A 241 -0.73 10.50 -9.94
N LYS A 242 -1.15 11.71 -10.33
CA LYS A 242 -2.03 11.92 -11.49
C LYS A 242 -1.70 13.22 -12.21
N ASP A 243 -1.79 13.16 -13.54
CA ASP A 243 -1.97 14.34 -14.38
C ASP A 243 -3.47 14.65 -14.51
N VAL A 244 -3.77 15.86 -14.99
CA VAL A 244 -5.14 16.31 -15.21
C VAL A 244 -5.75 15.58 -16.39
N SER A 245 -6.99 15.12 -16.25
CA SER A 245 -7.72 14.52 -17.37
C SER A 245 -7.75 15.43 -18.59
N LYS A 246 -7.51 14.86 -19.77
CA LYS A 246 -7.62 15.57 -21.05
C LYS A 246 -9.07 15.90 -21.41
N THR A 247 -10.07 15.26 -20.81
CA THR A 247 -11.50 15.47 -21.09
C THR A 247 -12.22 16.10 -19.90
N HIS A 248 -13.30 16.85 -20.13
CA HIS A 248 -14.07 17.47 -19.05
C HIS A 248 -14.78 16.41 -18.18
N PRO A 249 -14.88 16.61 -16.84
CA PRO A 249 -14.26 17.70 -16.09
C PRO A 249 -12.72 17.55 -16.03
N LYS A 250 -12.01 18.69 -16.13
CA LYS A 250 -10.55 18.74 -16.04
C LYS A 250 -10.13 18.57 -14.58
N GLY A 251 -9.77 17.34 -14.21
CA GLY A 251 -9.28 17.04 -12.88
C GLY A 251 -8.90 15.58 -12.70
N PHE A 252 -9.12 15.06 -11.51
CA PHE A 252 -8.66 13.73 -11.11
C PHE A 252 -9.83 12.77 -10.95
N GLY A 253 -9.59 11.51 -11.32
CA GLY A 253 -10.56 10.45 -11.11
C GLY A 253 -10.15 9.46 -10.04
N ILE A 254 -11.09 8.69 -9.54
CA ILE A 254 -10.89 7.50 -8.71
C ILE A 254 -11.90 6.43 -9.15
N ASP A 255 -11.48 5.17 -9.09
CA ASP A 255 -12.38 4.05 -9.33
C ASP A 255 -13.54 4.08 -8.32
N VAL A 256 -14.77 3.84 -8.78
CA VAL A 256 -15.99 3.95 -7.96
C VAL A 256 -15.99 2.93 -6.82
N GLN A 257 -15.54 1.69 -7.09
CA GLN A 257 -15.47 0.68 -6.05
C GLN A 257 -14.45 1.11 -4.98
N ARG A 258 -13.26 1.58 -5.40
CA ARG A 258 -12.25 2.10 -4.48
C ARG A 258 -12.73 3.29 -3.66
N LEU A 259 -13.45 4.24 -4.26
CA LEU A 259 -14.07 5.37 -3.56
C LEU A 259 -15.03 4.90 -2.47
N ASN A 260 -15.92 3.96 -2.81
CA ASN A 260 -16.88 3.40 -1.87
C ASN A 260 -16.19 2.65 -0.73
N ASP A 261 -15.14 1.88 -1.02
CA ASP A 261 -14.33 1.19 -0.02
C ASP A 261 -13.67 2.18 0.96
N CYS A 262 -13.04 3.24 0.46
CA CYS A 262 -12.44 4.27 1.31
C CYS A 262 -13.49 4.97 2.21
N ILE A 263 -14.66 5.32 1.66
CA ILE A 263 -15.75 5.93 2.45
C ILE A 263 -16.25 4.96 3.52
N ALA A 264 -16.46 3.69 3.16
CA ALA A 264 -16.92 2.67 4.10
C ALA A 264 -15.93 2.48 5.25
N VAL A 265 -14.63 2.38 4.95
CA VAL A 265 -13.56 2.29 5.95
C VAL A 265 -13.52 3.54 6.83
N GLY A 266 -13.57 4.75 6.24
CA GLY A 266 -13.57 6.00 6.99
C GLY A 266 -14.74 6.11 7.96
N ARG A 267 -15.95 5.76 7.52
CA ARG A 267 -17.16 5.73 8.36
C ARG A 267 -17.07 4.70 9.47
N ALA A 268 -16.61 3.49 9.17
CA ALA A 268 -16.46 2.41 10.15
C ALA A 268 -15.50 2.80 11.28
N LEU A 269 -14.39 3.47 10.94
CA LEU A 269 -13.37 3.90 11.90
C LEU A 269 -13.66 5.27 12.54
N ARG A 270 -14.69 5.97 12.04
CA ARG A 270 -15.01 7.36 12.39
C ARG A 270 -13.80 8.28 12.21
N LEU A 271 -13.09 8.09 11.10
CA LEU A 271 -11.90 8.88 10.73
C LEU A 271 -12.10 9.50 9.35
N PRO A 272 -11.69 10.76 9.14
CA PRO A 272 -11.68 11.35 7.80
C PRO A 272 -10.77 10.55 6.87
N TYR A 273 -11.28 10.16 5.71
CA TYR A 273 -10.50 9.55 4.63
C TYR A 273 -10.23 10.61 3.55
N ILE A 274 -8.95 10.91 3.31
CA ILE A 274 -8.50 11.94 2.39
C ILE A 274 -7.99 11.28 1.11
N TYR A 275 -8.45 11.79 -0.03
CA TYR A 275 -7.81 11.54 -1.31
C TYR A 275 -6.70 12.56 -1.52
N MET A 276 -5.45 12.10 -1.55
CA MET A 276 -4.25 12.92 -1.74
C MET A 276 -3.64 12.63 -3.11
N VAL A 277 -3.51 13.69 -3.91
CA VAL A 277 -2.99 13.61 -5.28
C VAL A 277 -1.68 14.37 -5.38
N ARG A 278 -0.62 13.64 -5.71
CA ARG A 278 0.62 14.19 -6.26
C ARG A 278 0.34 14.60 -7.71
N HIS A 279 0.13 15.90 -7.92
CA HIS A 279 -0.19 16.43 -9.23
C HIS A 279 1.08 16.51 -10.07
N ILE A 280 1.05 15.90 -11.24
CA ILE A 280 2.11 15.96 -12.24
C ILE A 280 1.62 16.61 -13.54
N ASP A 281 2.54 17.16 -14.31
CA ASP A 281 2.23 17.83 -15.57
C ASP A 281 1.73 16.87 -16.67
N ASN A 282 2.35 15.70 -16.79
CA ASN A 282 2.01 14.68 -17.78
C ASN A 282 2.56 13.29 -17.39
N GLN A 283 1.99 12.23 -17.97
CA GLN A 283 2.39 10.84 -17.66
C GLN A 283 3.80 10.42 -18.13
N LYS A 284 4.44 11.19 -19.02
CA LYS A 284 5.76 10.89 -19.60
C LYS A 284 6.89 11.46 -18.76
N GLU A 285 6.94 12.80 -18.64
CA GLU A 285 8.00 13.52 -17.91
C GLU A 285 7.73 13.51 -16.40
N ARG A 286 6.45 13.47 -15.99
CA ARG A 286 5.99 13.36 -14.59
C ARG A 286 6.55 14.45 -13.67
N ASN A 287 6.73 15.67 -14.18
CA ASN A 287 7.22 16.80 -13.41
C ASN A 287 6.21 17.15 -12.31
N PHE A 288 6.70 17.30 -11.09
CA PHE A 288 5.86 17.59 -9.93
C PHE A 288 5.32 19.02 -9.96
N LEU A 289 4.00 19.17 -9.84
CA LEU A 289 3.30 20.47 -9.83
C LEU A 289 2.79 20.87 -8.44
N GLY A 290 2.59 19.91 -7.54
CA GLY A 290 2.10 20.19 -6.18
C GLY A 290 1.24 19.07 -5.61
N TRP A 291 0.91 19.19 -4.32
CA TRP A 291 -0.01 18.28 -3.64
C TRP A 291 -1.42 18.87 -3.58
N ARG A 292 -2.41 18.06 -3.92
CA ARG A 292 -3.83 18.42 -3.91
C ARG A 292 -4.62 17.40 -3.12
N PHE A 293 -5.64 17.84 -2.40
CA PHE A 293 -6.43 16.92 -1.58
C PHE A 293 -7.91 17.29 -1.49
N ILE A 294 -8.71 16.28 -1.16
CA ILE A 294 -10.14 16.40 -0.88
C ILE A 294 -10.56 15.25 0.05
N LEU A 295 -11.61 15.45 0.86
CA LEU A 295 -12.21 14.35 1.62
C LEU A 295 -12.93 13.40 0.66
N MET A 296 -12.86 12.09 0.90
CA MET A 296 -13.53 11.09 0.05
C MET A 296 -15.05 11.30 0.00
N GLU A 297 -15.67 11.66 1.12
CA GLU A 297 -17.10 11.98 1.16
C GLU A 297 -17.41 13.24 0.33
N GLU A 298 -16.60 14.29 0.47
CA GLU A 298 -16.72 15.51 -0.35
C GLU A 298 -16.50 15.24 -1.85
N PHE A 299 -15.61 14.30 -2.18
CA PHE A 299 -15.41 13.86 -3.56
C PHE A 299 -16.69 13.19 -4.09
N ALA A 300 -17.24 12.22 -3.36
CA ALA A 300 -18.46 11.51 -3.77
C ALA A 300 -19.66 12.46 -3.96
N ASP A 301 -19.86 13.38 -3.01
CA ASP A 301 -20.98 14.33 -3.01
C ASP A 301 -20.94 15.31 -4.20
N LYS A 302 -19.73 15.61 -4.70
CA LYS A 302 -19.53 16.57 -5.80
C LYS A 302 -19.38 15.93 -7.16
N THR A 303 -19.30 14.60 -7.22
CA THR A 303 -19.24 13.89 -8.50
C THR A 303 -20.62 13.50 -8.99
N ASP A 304 -20.81 13.62 -10.30
CA ASP A 304 -22.04 13.22 -10.94
C ASP A 304 -22.01 11.71 -11.25
N PRO A 305 -22.88 10.89 -10.61
CA PRO A 305 -22.92 9.45 -10.83
C PRO A 305 -23.39 9.06 -12.23
N GLU A 306 -23.98 9.98 -13.01
CA GLU A 306 -24.38 9.74 -14.40
C GLU A 306 -23.22 9.96 -15.39
N ASN A 307 -22.14 10.64 -14.94
CA ASN A 307 -20.98 10.99 -15.76
C ASN A 307 -19.74 10.14 -15.43
N LEU A 308 -19.93 8.83 -15.32
CA LEU A 308 -18.83 7.88 -15.11
C LEU A 308 -18.03 7.69 -16.41
N LYS A 309 -16.71 7.74 -16.28
CA LYS A 309 -15.79 7.39 -17.38
C LYS A 309 -15.26 5.98 -17.16
N ASN A 310 -14.98 5.25 -18.24
CA ASN A 310 -14.16 4.05 -18.11
C ASN A 310 -12.73 4.46 -17.74
N GLY A 311 -12.27 4.00 -16.58
CA GLY A 311 -10.93 4.26 -16.07
C GLY A 311 -9.83 3.64 -16.92
N GLY A 312 -8.59 4.04 -16.63
CA GLY A 312 -7.42 3.42 -17.26
C GLY A 312 -7.28 1.95 -16.87
N THR A 313 -6.86 1.10 -17.80
CA THR A 313 -6.60 -0.34 -17.59
C THR A 313 -5.33 -0.62 -16.76
N GLY A 314 -4.87 0.33 -15.94
CA GLY A 314 -3.52 0.35 -15.35
C GLY A 314 -3.09 -0.91 -14.60
N MET A 315 -4.05 -1.73 -14.13
CA MET A 315 -3.82 -3.06 -13.57
C MET A 315 -4.77 -4.14 -14.12
N ASN A 316 -5.68 -3.80 -15.06
CA ASN A 316 -6.54 -4.80 -15.69
C ASN A 316 -5.74 -5.49 -16.81
N THR A 317 -5.06 -6.58 -16.45
CA THR A 317 -4.43 -7.48 -17.41
C THR A 317 -5.46 -8.33 -18.18
N PHE A 318 -6.73 -8.33 -17.76
CA PHE A 318 -7.83 -9.05 -18.38
C PHE A 318 -8.86 -8.05 -18.94
N GLY A 319 -8.71 -7.68 -20.21
CA GLY A 319 -9.37 -6.54 -20.89
C GLY A 319 -10.90 -6.52 -21.04
N ASN A 320 -11.68 -7.17 -20.15
CA ASN A 320 -13.14 -7.27 -20.27
C ASN A 320 -13.94 -6.61 -19.13
N GLY A 321 -13.29 -5.95 -18.17
CA GLY A 321 -13.98 -5.27 -17.06
C GLY A 321 -14.10 -3.75 -17.28
N SER A 322 -15.32 -3.20 -17.19
CA SER A 322 -15.50 -1.76 -16.99
C SER A 322 -15.03 -1.39 -15.58
N ASN A 323 -14.05 -0.48 -15.47
CA ASN A 323 -13.65 0.13 -14.20
C ASN A 323 -14.27 1.52 -14.14
N PRO A 324 -15.54 1.65 -13.70
CA PRO A 324 -16.20 2.95 -13.63
C PRO A 324 -15.36 3.89 -12.76
N THR A 325 -14.94 4.99 -13.34
CA THR A 325 -14.12 6.01 -12.69
C THR A 325 -14.94 7.28 -12.59
N SER A 326 -15.14 7.72 -11.35
CA SER A 326 -15.74 9.02 -11.06
C SER A 326 -14.68 10.10 -11.22
N MET A 327 -15.03 11.22 -11.87
CA MET A 327 -14.11 12.31 -12.21
C MET A 327 -14.57 13.61 -11.56
N LEU A 328 -13.65 14.33 -10.93
CA LEU A 328 -13.94 15.61 -10.29
C LEU A 328 -12.99 16.71 -10.79
N GLY A 329 -13.52 17.91 -11.04
CA GLY A 329 -12.77 19.08 -11.47
C GLY A 329 -11.75 19.57 -10.43
N LEU A 330 -10.63 20.12 -10.90
CA LEU A 330 -9.54 20.62 -10.06
C LEU A 330 -9.96 21.68 -9.04
N GLU A 331 -10.98 22.47 -9.36
CA GLU A 331 -11.54 23.54 -8.53
C GLU A 331 -12.07 23.04 -7.18
N HIS A 332 -12.40 21.74 -7.08
CA HIS A 332 -12.86 21.13 -5.84
C HIS A 332 -11.72 20.62 -4.95
N PHE A 333 -10.50 20.50 -5.50
CA PHE A 333 -9.34 20.05 -4.74
C PHE A 333 -8.64 21.23 -4.07
N ARG A 334 -8.40 21.08 -2.77
CA ARG A 334 -7.62 22.03 -1.98
C ARG A 334 -6.15 21.81 -2.25
N ILE A 335 -5.38 22.88 -2.31
CA ILE A 335 -3.92 22.77 -2.36
C ILE A 335 -3.46 22.42 -0.96
N PHE A 336 -2.61 21.40 -0.85
CA PHE A 336 -1.94 21.12 0.41
C PHE A 336 -0.81 22.14 0.57
N ASN A 337 -1.18 23.31 1.10
CA ASN A 337 -0.25 24.38 1.43
C ASN A 337 0.23 24.23 2.87
N ASN A 338 1.52 24.48 3.06
CA ASN A 338 2.33 24.25 4.25
C ASN A 338 2.02 25.19 5.45
N GLN A 339 0.77 25.59 5.67
CA GLN A 339 0.39 26.40 6.83
C GLN A 339 -0.05 25.55 8.02
#